data_AF-A0A2S4VN97-F1
#
_entry.id   AF-A0A2S4VN97-F1
#
_cell.length_a   1.000
_cell.length_b   1.000
_cell.length_c   1.000
_cell.angle_alpha   90.00
_cell.angle_beta   90.00
_cell.angle_gamma   90.00
#
_symmetry.space_group_name_H-M   'P 1'
#
loop_
_entity.id
_entity.type
_entity.pdbx_description
1 polymer ?
#
loop_
_entity_poly.entity_id
_entity_poly.type
_entity_poly.pdbx_seq_one_letter_code
_entity_poly.pdbx_strand_id
1 'polypeptide(L)'
;MSSSTAYYPLPANESQLPLVSPSSAHHLHPSKFDSHPSRSRLKFFVLRVVLPLLSLLLLLILVIIPTTASNQFSFKQCQDGSCLKWDKVHDLAQNWGLALQKLSPVAGPTRSKLKILHLVDKDTAEVLMDRWLLHSHDAFVARSDLVSSAILWGPDFEGWNSSLSLTQNIAAKFGSADHFDAVLVYFNNDQVKFLHIDSKPWFAQVKELSQQGNGVVIMDRPHEMRDLRKAEFYNLANVTLVLAPYAYELFEYRSEFATQALLVHQPHFIDKKIFYHPVADTRPEDIIIAGDLGAFYPFRARLADMIRKKTLPGWIRGHPGYEDIKSADQRNKKLTAEIQEQQLIDFGNDFGRAKICLVTDSRWAYSVQKYVEAAAAGCLIAGNIPLDRQKMFEKVIVPLSNKDSDEKIIKTLKWWLTHDQERISKAQAAQDWILNSFSMDRYAEDVWKMVWLVKEGQRGMILPYEFDFLPKDLPEDG
;
A
#
# COMPACT_ATOMS: atom_id res chain seq x y z
N MET A 1 28.16 21.06 -36.29
CA MET A 1 28.41 21.90 -35.11
C MET A 1 27.20 21.78 -34.21
N SER A 2 27.29 20.93 -33.18
CA SER A 2 26.20 20.61 -32.26
C SER A 2 26.73 20.90 -30.86
N SER A 3 26.08 21.82 -30.16
CA SER A 3 26.42 22.27 -28.82
C SER A 3 26.01 21.22 -27.80
N SER A 4 26.99 20.62 -27.12
CA SER A 4 26.74 19.80 -25.94
C SER A 4 26.48 20.71 -24.73
N THR A 5 25.29 20.62 -24.16
CA THR A 5 25.02 21.17 -22.82
C THR A 5 25.47 20.13 -21.80
N ALA A 6 26.68 20.33 -21.27
CA ALA A 6 27.19 19.60 -20.12
C ALA A 6 26.40 20.00 -18.86
N TYR A 7 25.76 19.03 -18.22
CA TYR A 7 25.08 19.21 -16.94
C TYR A 7 26.09 18.90 -15.83
N TYR A 8 26.42 19.89 -15.01
CA TYR A 8 27.27 19.72 -13.82
C TYR A 8 26.38 19.60 -12.56
N PRO A 9 26.56 18.56 -11.73
CA PRO A 9 25.84 18.49 -10.46
C PRO A 9 26.41 19.51 -9.46
N LEU A 10 25.51 20.27 -8.83
CA LEU A 10 25.85 21.16 -7.72
C LEU A 10 26.24 20.35 -6.47
N PRO A 11 27.27 20.76 -5.71
CA PRO A 11 27.62 20.12 -4.45
C PRO A 11 26.56 20.42 -3.38
N ALA A 12 26.21 19.38 -2.62
CA ALA A 12 25.40 19.51 -1.41
C ALA A 12 26.27 20.17 -0.32
N ASN A 13 26.04 21.46 -0.07
CA ASN A 13 26.56 22.13 1.12
C ASN A 13 25.51 22.08 2.22
N GLU A 14 25.97 21.56 3.37
CA GLU A 14 25.32 21.57 4.67
C GLU A 14 24.88 23.01 5.03
N SER A 15 23.58 23.22 5.21
CA SER A 15 23.06 24.42 5.84
C SER A 15 22.86 24.16 7.33
N GLN A 16 23.86 24.53 8.13
CA GLN A 16 23.66 24.80 9.56
C GLN A 16 22.80 26.07 9.68
N LEU A 17 21.62 25.94 10.28
CA LEU A 17 20.80 27.09 10.69
C LEU A 17 20.98 27.31 12.19
N PRO A 18 21.20 28.57 12.64
CA PRO A 18 21.33 28.89 14.05
C PRO A 18 19.96 29.00 14.73
N LEU A 19 19.86 28.42 15.92
CA LEU A 19 18.74 28.60 16.85
C LEU A 19 18.71 30.06 17.35
N VAL A 20 17.61 30.76 17.07
CA VAL A 20 17.27 32.05 17.68
C VAL A 20 16.23 31.79 18.77
N SER A 21 16.61 32.09 20.02
CA SER A 21 15.73 32.05 21.18
C SER A 21 14.83 33.30 21.22
N PRO A 22 13.52 33.18 21.55
CA PRO A 22 12.74 34.33 21.99
C PRO A 22 12.78 34.49 23.51
N SER A 23 12.99 35.74 23.93
CA SER A 23 13.00 36.22 25.30
C SER A 23 11.59 36.45 25.87
N SER A 24 11.42 36.07 27.13
CA SER A 24 10.65 36.73 28.20
C SER A 24 9.18 37.15 27.98
N ALA A 25 8.28 36.49 28.71
CA ALA A 25 7.06 37.12 29.22
C ALA A 25 6.69 36.58 30.63
N HIS A 26 6.71 37.50 31.59
CA HIS A 26 6.06 37.56 32.91
C HIS A 26 5.49 36.29 33.58
N HIS A 27 6.13 35.90 34.69
CA HIS A 27 5.54 35.05 35.72
C HIS A 27 4.60 35.85 36.63
N LEU A 28 3.31 35.50 36.61
CA LEU A 28 2.35 35.76 37.68
C LEU A 28 2.19 34.49 38.53
N HIS A 29 2.35 34.63 39.83
CA HIS A 29 2.08 33.59 40.83
C HIS A 29 0.59 33.21 40.85
N PRO A 30 0.23 31.91 40.88
CA PRO A 30 -1.07 31.49 41.37
C PRO A 30 -0.97 31.01 42.82
N SER A 31 -1.96 31.45 43.59
CA SER A 31 -2.31 31.08 44.95
C SER A 31 -2.52 29.58 45.14
N LYS A 32 -2.14 29.09 46.33
CA LYS A 32 -2.47 27.77 46.89
C LYS A 32 -3.96 27.47 46.73
N PHE A 33 -4.27 26.32 46.14
CA PHE A 33 -5.57 25.67 46.22
C PHE A 33 -5.42 24.38 47.03
N ASP A 34 -5.94 24.39 48.25
CA ASP A 34 -6.22 23.17 49.01
C ASP A 34 -7.41 22.46 48.34
N SER A 35 -7.23 21.20 47.93
CA SER A 35 -8.33 20.37 47.49
C SER A 35 -8.28 18.99 48.15
N HIS A 36 -9.27 18.74 49.01
CA HIS A 36 -9.61 17.39 49.43
C HIS A 36 -10.07 16.56 48.22
N PRO A 37 -9.76 15.25 48.18
CA PRO A 37 -10.09 14.41 47.03
C PRO A 37 -11.61 14.24 46.92
N SER A 38 -12.16 14.69 45.80
CA SER A 38 -13.58 14.50 45.48
C SER A 38 -13.87 13.03 45.14
N ARG A 39 -15.10 12.60 45.46
CA ARG A 39 -15.64 11.24 45.25
C ARG A 39 -15.52 10.71 43.81
N SER A 40 -15.13 11.53 42.81
CA SER A 40 -14.93 11.09 41.43
C SER A 40 -13.62 10.30 41.24
N ARG A 41 -12.56 10.60 42.01
CA ARG A 41 -11.26 9.89 41.88
C ARG A 41 -11.34 8.43 42.35
N LEU A 42 -12.19 8.14 43.34
CA LEU A 42 -12.40 6.77 43.82
C LEU A 42 -13.12 5.91 42.76
N LYS A 43 -14.09 6.49 42.03
CA LYS A 43 -14.76 5.79 40.91
C LYS A 43 -13.79 5.49 39.77
N PHE A 44 -12.90 6.43 39.45
CA PHE A 44 -11.84 6.22 38.45
C PHE A 44 -10.82 5.16 38.88
N PHE A 45 -10.46 5.11 40.16
CA PHE A 45 -9.55 4.10 40.70
C PHE A 45 -10.16 2.69 40.65
N VAL A 46 -11.43 2.53 41.04
CA VAL A 46 -12.13 1.24 40.96
C VAL A 46 -12.23 0.76 39.51
N LEU A 47 -12.60 1.65 38.56
CA LEU A 47 -12.78 1.26 37.17
C LEU A 47 -11.46 0.91 36.47
N ARG A 48 -10.36 1.64 36.77
CA ARG A 48 -9.07 1.45 36.08
C ARG A 48 -8.14 0.43 36.73
N VAL A 49 -8.31 0.14 38.00
CA VAL A 49 -7.38 -0.74 38.74
C VAL A 49 -8.05 -2.04 39.16
N VAL A 50 -9.26 -1.95 39.73
CA VAL A 50 -9.94 -3.14 40.28
C VAL A 50 -10.53 -4.01 39.17
N LEU A 51 -11.07 -3.42 38.11
CA LEU A 51 -11.63 -4.19 36.98
C LEU A 51 -10.56 -5.03 36.26
N PRO A 52 -9.40 -4.48 35.87
CA PRO A 52 -8.34 -5.28 35.24
C PRO A 52 -7.75 -6.35 36.17
N LEU A 53 -7.63 -6.07 37.48
CA LEU A 53 -7.19 -7.06 38.46
C LEU A 53 -8.18 -8.21 38.61
N LEU A 54 -9.49 -7.93 38.60
CA LEU A 54 -10.53 -8.95 38.60
C LEU A 54 -10.50 -9.78 37.30
N SER A 55 -10.33 -9.13 36.14
CA SER A 55 -10.18 -9.83 34.86
C SER A 55 -8.95 -10.73 34.82
N LEU A 56 -7.81 -10.26 35.35
CA LEU A 56 -6.58 -11.05 35.46
C LEU A 56 -6.74 -12.23 36.43
N LEU A 57 -7.42 -12.02 37.56
CA LEU A 57 -7.72 -13.07 38.53
C LEU A 57 -8.65 -14.13 37.92
N LEU A 58 -9.66 -13.72 37.16
CA LEU A 58 -10.57 -14.62 36.46
C LEU A 58 -9.84 -15.44 35.39
N LEU A 59 -8.91 -14.81 34.65
CA LEU A 59 -8.03 -15.48 33.69
C LEU A 59 -7.11 -16.50 34.37
N LEU A 60 -6.50 -16.13 35.50
CA LEU A 60 -5.68 -17.03 36.32
C LEU A 60 -6.51 -18.22 36.83
N ILE A 61 -7.72 -17.98 37.32
CA ILE A 61 -8.63 -19.03 37.77
C ILE A 61 -9.01 -19.96 36.59
N LEU A 62 -9.32 -19.41 35.41
CA LEU A 62 -9.66 -20.19 34.22
C LEU A 62 -8.49 -20.97 33.64
N VAL A 63 -7.25 -20.51 33.85
CA VAL A 63 -6.03 -21.21 33.43
C VAL A 63 -5.61 -22.28 34.46
N ILE A 64 -5.86 -22.05 35.74
CA ILE A 64 -5.47 -22.96 36.83
C ILE A 64 -6.51 -24.07 37.07
N ILE A 65 -7.80 -23.83 36.80
CA ILE A 65 -8.86 -24.79 37.14
C ILE A 65 -8.97 -26.02 36.20
N PRO A 66 -8.53 -26.05 34.92
CA PRO A 66 -8.54 -27.28 34.14
C PRO A 66 -7.17 -28.00 34.19
N THR A 67 -6.65 -28.30 35.39
CA THR A 67 -5.55 -29.29 35.52
C THR A 67 -5.85 -30.42 36.50
N THR A 68 -7.10 -30.60 36.93
CA THR A 68 -7.56 -31.84 37.58
C THR A 68 -8.27 -32.75 36.57
N ALA A 69 -7.61 -33.04 35.45
CA ALA A 69 -7.93 -34.17 34.60
C ALA A 69 -6.73 -34.49 33.71
N SER A 70 -5.93 -35.48 34.15
CA SER A 70 -5.18 -36.41 33.30
C SER A 70 -4.58 -35.85 32.00
N ASN A 71 -3.33 -35.35 32.07
CA ASN A 71 -2.27 -35.77 31.16
C ASN A 71 -0.91 -35.22 31.62
N GLN A 72 0.07 -36.12 31.77
CA GLN A 72 1.44 -35.81 32.13
C GLN A 72 2.12 -35.00 31.03
N PHE A 73 2.29 -33.69 31.23
CA PHE A 73 3.33 -32.92 30.55
C PHE A 73 4.56 -32.85 31.47
N SER A 74 5.61 -33.58 31.09
CA SER A 74 6.90 -33.61 31.77
C SER A 74 7.62 -32.28 31.59
N PHE A 75 7.80 -31.53 32.69
CA PHE A 75 8.50 -30.24 32.76
C PHE A 75 10.04 -30.36 32.74
N LYS A 76 10.58 -31.38 32.06
CA LYS A 76 12.02 -31.70 32.10
C LYS A 76 12.82 -31.25 30.87
N GLN A 77 12.30 -30.31 30.08
CA GLN A 77 12.95 -29.81 28.87
C GLN A 77 13.08 -28.28 28.86
N CYS A 78 13.68 -27.72 29.89
CA CYS A 78 14.17 -26.34 29.92
C CYS A 78 15.43 -26.27 30.80
N GLN A 79 16.51 -26.92 30.39
CA GLN A 79 17.84 -26.72 31.01
C GLN A 79 18.96 -26.44 30.01
N ASP A 80 18.70 -26.55 28.70
CA ASP A 80 19.70 -26.19 27.70
C ASP A 80 19.25 -24.87 27.06
N GLY A 81 20.02 -23.81 27.29
CA GLY A 81 19.76 -22.41 26.91
C GLY A 81 19.65 -22.12 25.41
N SER A 82 18.89 -22.93 24.66
CA SER A 82 18.42 -22.59 23.34
C SER A 82 17.21 -21.67 23.47
N CYS A 83 17.42 -20.39 23.16
CA CYS A 83 16.32 -19.46 22.93
C CYS A 83 15.36 -20.09 21.91
N LEU A 84 14.06 -20.00 22.18
CA LEU A 84 13.00 -20.38 21.25
C LEU A 84 13.34 -19.82 19.86
N LYS A 85 13.59 -20.69 18.89
CA LYS A 85 13.76 -20.30 17.49
C LYS A 85 12.53 -19.50 17.09
N TRP A 86 12.73 -18.26 16.64
CA TRP A 86 11.67 -17.34 16.21
C TRP A 86 10.73 -17.96 15.17
N ASP A 87 11.20 -18.94 14.40
CA ASP A 87 10.39 -19.72 13.46
C ASP A 87 9.19 -20.39 14.14
N LYS A 88 9.35 -20.87 15.39
CA LYS A 88 8.24 -21.45 16.17
C LYS A 88 7.26 -20.40 16.70
N VAL A 89 7.69 -19.16 16.87
CA VAL A 89 6.82 -18.04 17.28
C VAL A 89 6.02 -17.54 16.08
N HIS A 90 6.62 -17.52 14.89
CA HIS A 90 5.91 -17.21 13.65
C HIS A 90 4.89 -18.30 13.29
N ASP A 91 5.27 -19.58 13.43
CA ASP A 91 4.33 -20.70 13.32
C ASP A 91 3.25 -20.61 14.39
N LEU A 92 3.55 -20.19 15.62
CA LEU A 92 2.54 -19.97 16.65
C LEU A 92 1.58 -18.83 16.30
N ALA A 93 2.08 -17.73 15.72
CA ALA A 93 1.27 -16.58 15.32
C ALA A 93 0.38 -16.90 14.10
N GLN A 94 0.90 -17.61 13.11
CA GLN A 94 0.10 -18.14 12.00
C GLN A 94 -0.90 -19.18 12.49
N ASN A 95 -0.49 -20.08 13.39
CA ASN A 95 -1.39 -21.05 13.99
C ASN A 95 -2.39 -20.43 14.97
N TRP A 96 -2.13 -19.26 15.56
CA TRP A 96 -3.09 -18.49 16.36
C TRP A 96 -4.09 -17.77 15.46
N GLY A 97 -3.66 -17.20 14.33
CA GLY A 97 -4.56 -16.69 13.29
C GLY A 97 -5.48 -17.80 12.73
N LEU A 98 -4.94 -19.01 12.55
CA LEU A 98 -5.71 -20.19 12.12
C LEU A 98 -6.51 -20.84 13.26
N ALA A 99 -6.08 -20.77 14.51
CA ALA A 99 -6.81 -21.28 15.67
C ALA A 99 -7.99 -20.38 16.04
N LEU A 100 -7.87 -19.05 15.84
CA LEU A 100 -8.99 -18.11 15.89
C LEU A 100 -9.98 -18.32 14.74
N GLN A 101 -9.54 -18.84 13.59
CA GLN A 101 -10.45 -19.31 12.52
C GLN A 101 -11.07 -20.70 12.78
N LYS A 102 -10.45 -21.53 13.62
CA LYS A 102 -10.90 -22.90 13.93
C LYS A 102 -11.73 -23.03 15.21
N LEU A 103 -11.68 -22.06 16.12
CA LEU A 103 -12.69 -21.91 17.15
C LEU A 103 -13.97 -21.45 16.42
N SER A 104 -14.89 -22.40 16.21
CA SER A 104 -16.09 -22.32 15.38
C SER A 104 -16.63 -20.91 15.09
N PRO A 105 -17.10 -20.69 13.84
CA PRO A 105 -17.88 -19.51 13.52
C PRO A 105 -19.17 -19.63 14.32
N VAL A 106 -19.26 -18.93 15.45
CA VAL A 106 -20.53 -18.26 15.69
C VAL A 106 -20.69 -17.46 14.41
N ALA A 107 -21.64 -17.86 13.56
CA ALA A 107 -21.96 -17.16 12.34
C ALA A 107 -22.36 -15.76 12.79
N GLY A 108 -21.36 -14.88 12.93
CA GLY A 108 -21.57 -13.46 13.00
C GLY A 108 -22.46 -13.13 11.81
N PRO A 109 -23.35 -12.14 11.96
CA PRO A 109 -24.29 -11.79 10.91
C PRO A 109 -23.52 -11.78 9.59
N THR A 110 -23.93 -12.65 8.65
CA THR A 110 -23.26 -12.79 7.36
C THR A 110 -23.21 -11.41 6.75
N ARG A 111 -22.01 -10.80 6.75
CA ARG A 111 -21.83 -9.44 6.23
C ARG A 111 -22.35 -9.44 4.80
N SER A 112 -23.17 -8.45 4.47
CA SER A 112 -23.73 -8.36 3.14
C SER A 112 -22.63 -8.18 2.09
N LYS A 113 -22.93 -8.59 0.88
CA LYS A 113 -22.08 -8.26 -0.26
C LYS A 113 -22.12 -6.76 -0.50
N LEU A 114 -20.98 -6.17 -0.87
CA LEU A 114 -20.89 -4.72 -1.11
C LEU A 114 -21.49 -4.34 -2.46
N LYS A 115 -21.96 -3.10 -2.57
CA LYS A 115 -22.15 -2.38 -3.84
C LYS A 115 -21.10 -1.27 -3.93
N ILE A 116 -20.24 -1.32 -4.93
CA ILE A 116 -19.11 -0.39 -5.07
C ILE A 116 -19.24 0.38 -6.39
N LEU A 117 -19.07 1.70 -6.31
CA LEU A 117 -18.93 2.58 -7.46
C LEU A 117 -17.46 2.97 -7.65
N HIS A 118 -16.92 2.78 -8.85
CA HIS A 118 -15.65 3.36 -9.29
C HIS A 118 -16.01 4.66 -10.02
N LEU A 119 -15.83 5.78 -9.33
CA LEU A 119 -16.26 7.09 -9.78
C LEU A 119 -15.15 7.77 -10.60
N VAL A 120 -15.40 7.90 -11.90
CA VAL A 120 -14.47 8.49 -12.89
C VAL A 120 -15.26 9.06 -14.07
N ASP A 121 -14.72 10.07 -14.76
CA ASP A 121 -15.30 10.55 -16.01
C ASP A 121 -15.00 9.61 -17.18
N LYS A 122 -15.85 9.65 -18.20
CA LYS A 122 -15.77 8.74 -19.35
C LYS A 122 -14.48 8.90 -20.14
N ASP A 123 -14.04 10.13 -20.41
CA ASP A 123 -12.83 10.39 -21.19
C ASP A 123 -11.60 9.79 -20.49
N THR A 124 -11.46 10.03 -19.18
CA THR A 124 -10.40 9.43 -18.37
C THR A 124 -10.45 7.90 -18.41
N ALA A 125 -11.63 7.29 -18.27
CA ALA A 125 -11.77 5.83 -18.32
C ALA A 125 -11.41 5.23 -19.69
N GLU A 126 -11.66 5.94 -20.79
CA GLU A 126 -11.39 5.49 -22.16
C GLU A 126 -9.94 5.75 -22.60
N VAL A 127 -9.31 6.78 -22.06
CA VAL A 127 -7.98 7.25 -22.49
C VAL A 127 -6.87 6.82 -21.55
N LEU A 128 -7.13 6.70 -20.24
CA LEU A 128 -6.10 6.31 -19.28
C LEU A 128 -6.28 4.85 -18.84
N MET A 129 -5.17 4.12 -18.88
CA MET A 129 -5.04 2.87 -18.15
C MET A 129 -4.58 3.19 -16.73
N ASP A 130 -5.51 3.14 -15.77
CA ASP A 130 -5.18 3.21 -14.35
C ASP A 130 -5.30 1.82 -13.72
N ARG A 131 -4.16 1.25 -13.37
CA ARG A 131 -4.09 -0.10 -12.78
C ARG A 131 -4.72 -0.18 -11.39
N TRP A 132 -4.86 0.95 -10.70
CA TRP A 132 -5.39 0.95 -9.35
C TRP A 132 -6.91 1.07 -9.31
N LEU A 133 -7.51 1.73 -10.31
CA LEU A 133 -8.95 1.94 -10.44
C LEU A 133 -9.59 0.94 -11.43
N LEU A 134 -9.03 0.78 -12.63
CA LEU A 134 -9.66 -0.03 -13.68
C LEU A 134 -9.44 -1.52 -13.42
N HIS A 135 -8.22 -1.94 -13.08
CA HIS A 135 -8.01 -3.35 -12.72
C HIS A 135 -8.70 -3.70 -11.40
N SER A 136 -8.81 -2.76 -10.43
CA SER A 136 -9.58 -3.01 -9.20
C SER A 136 -11.05 -3.26 -9.51
N HIS A 137 -11.64 -2.51 -10.44
CA HIS A 137 -13.01 -2.73 -10.89
C HIS A 137 -13.20 -4.18 -11.37
N ASP A 138 -12.32 -4.67 -12.23
CA ASP A 138 -12.39 -6.04 -12.74
C ASP A 138 -12.21 -7.09 -11.64
N ALA A 139 -11.36 -6.81 -10.64
CA ALA A 139 -11.21 -7.66 -9.47
C ALA A 139 -12.50 -7.74 -8.64
N PHE A 140 -13.19 -6.61 -8.44
CA PHE A 140 -14.47 -6.61 -7.73
C PHE A 140 -15.58 -7.30 -8.53
N VAL A 141 -15.63 -7.13 -9.86
CA VAL A 141 -16.56 -7.87 -10.73
C VAL A 141 -16.34 -9.37 -10.62
N ALA A 142 -15.08 -9.82 -10.57
CA ALA A 142 -14.74 -11.24 -10.44
C ALA A 142 -15.10 -11.84 -9.07
N ARG A 143 -15.23 -11.02 -8.01
CA ARG A 143 -15.50 -11.44 -6.63
C ARG A 143 -16.97 -11.30 -6.25
N SER A 144 -17.83 -11.97 -7.01
CA SER A 144 -19.29 -12.00 -6.78
C SER A 144 -19.70 -12.58 -5.42
N ASP A 145 -18.79 -13.28 -4.73
CA ASP A 145 -18.94 -13.74 -3.35
C ASP A 145 -18.87 -12.60 -2.33
N LEU A 146 -18.11 -11.54 -2.62
CA LEU A 146 -17.91 -10.37 -1.74
C LEU A 146 -18.68 -9.13 -2.20
N VAL A 147 -18.85 -8.97 -3.51
CA VAL A 147 -19.41 -7.77 -4.15
C VAL A 147 -20.63 -8.17 -4.96
N SER A 148 -21.77 -7.56 -4.66
CA SER A 148 -23.03 -7.79 -5.38
C SER A 148 -23.14 -6.93 -6.64
N SER A 149 -22.44 -5.79 -6.66
CA SER A 149 -22.40 -4.88 -7.79
C SER A 149 -21.10 -4.07 -7.75
N ALA A 150 -20.33 -4.08 -8.82
CA ALA A 150 -19.21 -3.18 -9.06
C ALA A 150 -19.51 -2.41 -10.35
N ILE A 151 -19.55 -1.08 -10.28
CA ILE A 151 -19.95 -0.23 -11.41
C ILE A 151 -18.84 0.78 -11.67
N LEU A 152 -18.42 0.92 -12.93
CA LEU A 152 -17.60 2.02 -13.41
C LEU A 152 -18.50 3.09 -14.04
N TRP A 153 -18.59 4.27 -13.44
CA TRP A 153 -19.51 5.31 -13.89
C TRP A 153 -19.16 6.70 -13.34
N GLY A 154 -19.64 7.76 -14.01
CA GLY A 154 -19.46 9.15 -13.59
C GLY A 154 -19.81 10.11 -14.73
N PRO A 155 -19.19 11.31 -14.78
CA PRO A 155 -19.42 12.29 -15.83
C PRO A 155 -19.30 11.71 -17.25
N ASP A 156 -20.22 12.13 -18.12
CA ASP A 156 -20.30 11.76 -19.55
C ASP A 156 -20.58 10.28 -19.85
N PHE A 157 -20.77 9.44 -18.84
CA PHE A 157 -21.34 8.11 -19.03
C PHE A 157 -22.84 8.15 -19.34
N GLU A 158 -23.37 7.07 -19.91
CA GLU A 158 -24.80 6.96 -20.20
C GLU A 158 -25.66 7.21 -18.95
N GLY A 159 -26.66 8.09 -19.09
CA GLY A 159 -27.57 8.49 -18.02
C GLY A 159 -27.02 9.57 -17.09
N TRP A 160 -25.80 10.06 -17.29
CA TRP A 160 -25.29 11.22 -16.57
C TRP A 160 -25.97 12.51 -17.07
N ASN A 161 -26.38 13.37 -16.14
CA ASN A 161 -26.91 14.69 -16.42
C ASN A 161 -26.05 15.76 -15.74
N SER A 162 -25.38 16.60 -16.54
CA SER A 162 -24.49 17.67 -16.05
C SER A 162 -25.22 18.78 -15.28
N SER A 163 -26.55 18.85 -15.35
CA SER A 163 -27.35 19.80 -14.56
C SER A 163 -27.71 19.29 -13.16
N LEU A 164 -27.39 18.05 -12.82
CA LEU A 164 -27.68 17.42 -11.53
C LEU A 164 -26.39 17.28 -10.71
N SER A 165 -26.49 17.31 -9.38
CA SER A 165 -25.37 16.93 -8.51
C SER A 165 -25.05 15.43 -8.64
N LEU A 166 -23.86 15.01 -8.18
CA LEU A 166 -23.48 13.60 -8.12
C LEU A 166 -24.54 12.74 -7.41
N THR A 167 -25.02 13.18 -6.24
CA THR A 167 -26.04 12.46 -5.45
C THR A 167 -27.36 12.34 -6.22
N GLN A 168 -27.79 13.40 -6.89
CA GLN A 168 -29.00 13.39 -7.72
C GLN A 168 -28.85 12.48 -8.95
N ASN A 169 -27.69 12.48 -9.58
CA ASN A 169 -27.33 11.59 -10.68
C ASN A 169 -27.39 10.12 -10.24
N ILE A 170 -26.80 9.78 -9.09
CA ILE A 170 -26.87 8.43 -8.51
C ILE A 170 -28.32 8.03 -8.21
N ALA A 171 -29.09 8.91 -7.58
CA ALA A 171 -30.49 8.64 -7.27
C ALA A 171 -31.34 8.45 -8.53
N ALA A 172 -31.14 9.27 -9.57
CA ALA A 172 -31.86 9.16 -10.83
C ALA A 172 -31.55 7.86 -11.58
N LYS A 173 -30.28 7.44 -11.61
CA LYS A 173 -29.86 6.23 -12.34
C LYS A 173 -30.08 4.93 -11.56
N PHE A 174 -29.85 4.94 -10.25
CA PHE A 174 -29.80 3.74 -9.41
C PHE A 174 -30.90 3.68 -8.33
N GLY A 175 -31.81 4.67 -8.33
CA GLY A 175 -33.02 4.72 -7.51
C GLY A 175 -32.85 5.34 -6.12
N SER A 176 -31.62 5.50 -5.61
CA SER A 176 -31.35 6.15 -4.32
C SER A 176 -29.92 6.70 -4.26
N ALA A 177 -29.72 7.79 -3.54
CA ALA A 177 -28.40 8.34 -3.18
C ALA A 177 -27.51 7.32 -2.44
N ASP A 178 -28.14 6.48 -1.63
CA ASP A 178 -27.50 5.47 -0.77
C ASP A 178 -27.34 4.12 -1.49
N HIS A 179 -27.45 4.09 -2.83
CA HIS A 179 -27.43 2.83 -3.57
C HIS A 179 -26.13 2.04 -3.35
N PHE A 180 -25.00 2.74 -3.19
CA PHE A 180 -23.67 2.16 -3.02
C PHE A 180 -23.24 2.13 -1.57
N ASP A 181 -22.50 1.09 -1.17
CA ASP A 181 -21.87 1.01 0.15
C ASP A 181 -20.58 1.82 0.22
N ALA A 182 -19.87 1.89 -0.91
CA ALA A 182 -18.60 2.56 -1.02
C ALA A 182 -18.38 3.11 -2.43
N VAL A 183 -17.59 4.18 -2.52
CA VAL A 183 -17.19 4.82 -3.77
C VAL A 183 -15.68 4.96 -3.79
N LEU A 184 -15.03 4.29 -4.74
CA LEU A 184 -13.62 4.51 -5.05
C LEU A 184 -13.53 5.66 -6.05
N VAL A 185 -13.02 6.80 -5.60
CA VAL A 185 -12.98 8.02 -6.40
C VAL A 185 -11.63 8.15 -7.08
N TYR A 186 -11.65 8.44 -8.38
CA TYR A 186 -10.42 8.71 -9.10
C TYR A 186 -9.93 10.15 -8.83
N PHE A 187 -8.99 10.29 -7.89
CA PHE A 187 -8.36 11.57 -7.55
C PHE A 187 -7.09 11.82 -8.38
N ASN A 188 -7.24 12.27 -9.63
CA ASN A 188 -6.07 12.55 -10.47
C ASN A 188 -5.40 13.89 -10.13
N ASN A 189 -4.47 13.87 -9.17
CA ASN A 189 -3.68 15.05 -8.79
C ASN A 189 -2.86 15.62 -9.94
N ASP A 190 -2.36 14.76 -10.83
CA ASP A 190 -1.48 15.19 -11.92
C ASP A 190 -2.31 15.88 -13.00
N GLN A 191 -3.47 15.35 -13.39
CA GLN A 191 -4.37 16.04 -14.30
C GLN A 191 -4.90 17.37 -13.75
N VAL A 192 -5.26 17.46 -12.47
CA VAL A 192 -5.76 18.72 -11.89
C VAL A 192 -4.67 19.82 -11.96
N LYS A 193 -3.40 19.46 -11.72
CA LYS A 193 -2.27 20.40 -11.84
C LYS A 193 -1.91 20.75 -13.28
N PHE A 194 -1.98 19.79 -14.21
CA PHE A 194 -1.66 20.02 -15.62
C PHE A 194 -2.78 20.70 -16.42
N LEU A 195 -4.04 20.62 -15.95
CA LEU A 195 -5.21 21.15 -16.67
C LEU A 195 -5.78 22.45 -16.10
N HIS A 196 -5.27 22.95 -14.96
CA HIS A 196 -5.79 24.15 -14.29
C HIS A 196 -7.30 24.12 -14.02
N ILE A 197 -7.90 22.93 -13.87
CA ILE A 197 -9.31 22.78 -13.58
C ILE A 197 -9.53 23.06 -12.09
N ASP A 198 -10.49 23.94 -11.76
CA ASP A 198 -10.93 24.08 -10.37
C ASP A 198 -11.60 22.78 -9.93
N SER A 199 -10.90 22.02 -9.09
CA SER A 199 -11.36 20.74 -8.59
C SER A 199 -12.36 20.88 -7.44
N LYS A 200 -12.58 22.08 -6.90
CA LYS A 200 -13.46 22.31 -5.75
C LYS A 200 -14.93 21.91 -6.01
N PRO A 201 -15.55 22.23 -7.16
CA PRO A 201 -16.92 21.81 -7.45
C PRO A 201 -17.07 20.28 -7.50
N TRP A 202 -16.03 19.56 -7.95
CA TRP A 202 -16.03 18.11 -7.97
C TRP A 202 -15.97 17.53 -6.55
N PHE A 203 -15.03 17.99 -5.73
CA PHE A 203 -14.91 17.48 -4.34
C PHE A 203 -16.10 17.86 -3.47
N ALA A 204 -16.72 19.03 -3.70
CA ALA A 204 -17.94 19.40 -3.02
C ALA A 204 -19.08 18.40 -3.29
N GLN A 205 -19.21 17.91 -4.54
CA GLN A 205 -20.20 16.90 -4.90
C GLN A 205 -19.88 15.52 -4.27
N VAL A 206 -18.61 15.14 -4.19
CA VAL A 206 -18.20 13.90 -3.51
C VAL A 206 -18.48 13.99 -1.99
N LYS A 207 -18.21 15.14 -1.38
CA LYS A 207 -18.53 15.39 0.02
C LYS A 207 -20.02 15.40 0.29
N GLU A 208 -20.82 15.97 -0.61
CA GLU A 208 -22.28 15.90 -0.55
C GLU A 208 -22.74 14.43 -0.50
N LEU A 209 -22.19 13.57 -1.37
CA LEU A 209 -22.49 12.14 -1.36
C LEU A 209 -22.10 11.48 -0.04
N SER A 210 -20.95 11.82 0.55
CA SER A 210 -20.55 11.30 1.86
C SER A 210 -21.52 11.72 2.99
N GLN A 211 -22.05 12.94 2.93
CA GLN A 211 -22.92 13.50 3.97
C GLN A 211 -24.38 13.06 3.83
N GLN A 212 -24.89 12.99 2.61
CA GLN A 212 -26.28 12.61 2.32
C GLN A 212 -26.44 11.10 2.13
N GLY A 213 -25.37 10.40 1.72
CA GLY A 213 -25.34 8.99 1.34
C GLY A 213 -25.44 7.98 2.48
N ASN A 214 -26.09 8.32 3.59
CA ASN A 214 -26.30 7.48 4.79
C ASN A 214 -25.21 6.40 5.06
N GLY A 215 -23.95 6.83 5.19
CA GLY A 215 -22.83 5.93 5.48
C GLY A 215 -22.11 5.32 4.26
N VAL A 216 -22.24 5.92 3.07
CA VAL A 216 -21.36 5.65 1.92
C VAL A 216 -19.90 5.93 2.31
N VAL A 217 -19.04 4.93 2.12
CA VAL A 217 -17.60 5.06 2.34
C VAL A 217 -16.94 5.71 1.12
N ILE A 218 -16.26 6.85 1.32
CA ILE A 218 -15.48 7.50 0.26
C ILE A 218 -14.04 7.03 0.36
N MET A 219 -13.56 6.39 -0.69
CA MET A 219 -12.25 5.75 -0.74
C MET A 219 -11.30 6.46 -1.71
N ASP A 220 -10.04 6.59 -1.31
CA ASP A 220 -8.91 6.90 -2.19
C ASP A 220 -7.88 5.76 -2.18
N ARG A 221 -7.32 5.45 -3.35
CA ARG A 221 -6.18 4.55 -3.55
C ARG A 221 -5.06 5.35 -4.24
N PRO A 222 -4.32 6.19 -3.52
CA PRO A 222 -3.29 7.02 -4.14
C PRO A 222 -2.09 6.16 -4.58
N HIS A 223 -1.46 6.53 -5.69
CA HIS A 223 -0.18 5.94 -6.07
C HIS A 223 0.93 6.30 -5.07
N GLU A 224 0.90 7.54 -4.58
CA GLU A 224 1.83 8.10 -3.60
C GLU A 224 1.22 9.37 -2.99
N MET A 225 1.60 9.69 -1.75
CA MET A 225 1.00 10.71 -0.91
C MET A 225 2.02 11.68 -0.30
N ARG A 226 3.28 11.64 -0.75
CA ARG A 226 4.40 12.49 -0.30
C ARG A 226 4.01 13.95 -0.01
N ASP A 227 4.62 14.52 1.02
CA ASP A 227 4.56 15.94 1.37
C ASP A 227 3.13 16.45 1.60
N LEU A 228 2.25 15.62 2.18
CA LEU A 228 0.83 15.91 2.43
C LEU A 228 0.04 16.38 1.18
N ARG A 229 0.51 16.05 -0.04
CA ARG A 229 -0.08 16.54 -1.30
C ARG A 229 -1.53 16.12 -1.55
N LYS A 230 -2.04 15.17 -0.76
CA LYS A 230 -3.44 14.70 -0.78
C LYS A 230 -4.33 15.29 0.32
N ALA A 231 -3.76 16.00 1.31
CA ALA A 231 -4.49 16.45 2.50
C ALA A 231 -5.68 17.36 2.17
N GLU A 232 -5.50 18.33 1.25
CA GLU A 232 -6.59 19.21 0.82
C GLU A 232 -7.76 18.40 0.22
N PHE A 233 -7.46 17.42 -0.63
CA PHE A 233 -8.50 16.59 -1.27
C PHE A 233 -9.27 15.75 -0.25
N TYR A 234 -8.59 15.22 0.77
CA TYR A 234 -9.25 14.42 1.80
C TYR A 234 -10.21 15.23 2.64
N ASN A 235 -9.86 16.49 2.93
CA ASN A 235 -10.76 17.44 3.59
C ASN A 235 -11.93 17.86 2.70
N LEU A 236 -11.65 18.17 1.43
CA LEU A 236 -12.67 18.66 0.50
C LEU A 236 -13.68 17.59 0.11
N ALA A 237 -13.25 16.34 -0.08
CA ALA A 237 -14.10 15.23 -0.50
C ALA A 237 -14.63 14.39 0.68
N ASN A 238 -14.21 14.70 1.92
CA ASN A 238 -14.53 13.90 3.11
C ASN A 238 -14.16 12.41 2.94
N VAL A 239 -12.92 12.14 2.54
CA VAL A 239 -12.43 10.77 2.38
C VAL A 239 -12.44 10.06 3.73
N THR A 240 -13.02 8.86 3.79
CA THR A 240 -13.17 8.07 5.01
C THR A 240 -12.39 6.76 5.00
N LEU A 241 -11.85 6.35 3.85
CA LEU A 241 -10.92 5.23 3.72
C LEU A 241 -9.78 5.61 2.78
N VAL A 242 -8.54 5.47 3.25
CA VAL A 242 -7.33 5.67 2.44
C VAL A 242 -6.56 4.36 2.36
N LEU A 243 -6.23 3.94 1.15
CA LEU A 243 -5.50 2.71 0.86
C LEU A 243 -4.13 3.08 0.28
N ALA A 244 -3.09 3.20 1.10
CA ALA A 244 -1.78 3.70 0.66
C ALA A 244 -0.75 2.57 0.44
N PRO A 245 0.07 2.62 -0.62
CA PRO A 245 1.09 1.59 -0.87
C PRO A 245 2.31 1.71 0.03
N TYR A 246 2.51 2.85 0.69
CA TYR A 246 3.71 3.15 1.45
C TYR A 246 3.37 3.53 2.88
N ALA A 247 3.69 2.63 3.82
CA ALA A 247 3.33 2.82 5.23
C ALA A 247 3.97 4.08 5.84
N TYR A 248 5.18 4.45 5.41
CA TYR A 248 5.85 5.65 5.88
C TYR A 248 5.02 6.93 5.63
N GLU A 249 4.37 7.03 4.46
CA GLU A 249 3.54 8.20 4.13
C GLU A 249 2.31 8.29 5.03
N LEU A 250 1.75 7.15 5.47
CA LEU A 250 0.58 7.15 6.35
C LEU A 250 0.84 7.79 7.71
N PHE A 251 2.08 7.78 8.20
CA PHE A 251 2.42 8.42 9.47
C PHE A 251 2.22 9.93 9.44
N GLU A 252 2.56 10.57 8.31
CA GLU A 252 2.35 12.00 8.12
C GLU A 252 0.85 12.33 8.13
N TYR A 253 0.03 11.45 7.55
CA TYR A 253 -1.42 11.63 7.47
C TYR A 253 -2.14 11.27 8.77
N ARG A 254 -1.57 10.40 9.60
CA ARG A 254 -2.21 9.93 10.84
C ARG A 254 -2.57 11.08 11.78
N SER A 255 -1.67 12.03 11.97
CA SER A 255 -1.89 13.16 12.89
C SER A 255 -3.09 14.03 12.50
N GLU A 256 -3.40 14.14 11.21
CA GLU A 256 -4.48 14.98 10.69
C GLU A 256 -5.77 14.20 10.42
N PHE A 257 -5.66 12.97 9.94
CA PHE A 257 -6.79 12.25 9.35
C PHE A 257 -7.23 10.99 10.12
N ALA A 258 -6.51 10.55 11.15
CA ALA A 258 -6.86 9.33 11.91
C ALA A 258 -8.23 9.40 12.61
N THR A 259 -8.79 10.59 12.86
CA THR A 259 -10.14 10.74 13.43
C THR A 259 -11.22 10.82 12.34
N GLN A 260 -10.86 11.23 11.12
CA GLN A 260 -11.77 11.36 9.98
C GLN A 260 -11.87 10.05 9.18
N ALA A 261 -10.73 9.41 8.93
CA ALA A 261 -10.57 8.29 8.01
C ALA A 261 -9.92 7.08 8.68
N LEU A 262 -10.13 5.91 8.07
CA LEU A 262 -9.27 4.75 8.29
C LEU A 262 -8.13 4.78 7.27
N LEU A 263 -6.90 4.87 7.77
CA LEU A 263 -5.67 4.91 6.98
C LEU A 263 -5.06 3.51 6.92
N VAL A 264 -5.08 2.86 5.77
CA VAL A 264 -4.67 1.46 5.65
C VAL A 264 -3.46 1.37 4.73
N HIS A 265 -2.41 0.73 5.23
CA HIS A 265 -1.32 0.35 4.36
C HIS A 265 -1.73 -0.88 3.53
N GLN A 266 -1.85 -0.65 2.23
CA GLN A 266 -2.20 -1.66 1.25
C GLN A 266 -1.15 -1.64 0.13
N PRO A 267 -0.21 -2.61 0.11
CA PRO A 267 0.87 -2.67 -0.87
C PRO A 267 0.39 -2.65 -2.32
N HIS A 268 1.33 -2.46 -3.23
CA HIS A 268 1.09 -2.69 -4.64
C HIS A 268 0.61 -4.12 -4.86
N PHE A 269 -0.53 -4.27 -5.53
CA PHE A 269 -1.08 -5.54 -5.94
C PHE A 269 -0.66 -5.87 -7.37
N ILE A 270 -0.95 -7.10 -7.79
CA ILE A 270 -0.60 -7.60 -9.11
C ILE A 270 -1.77 -8.28 -9.81
N ASP A 271 -1.96 -7.95 -11.09
CA ASP A 271 -2.80 -8.74 -11.99
C ASP A 271 -2.00 -9.93 -12.53
N LYS A 272 -2.36 -11.11 -12.03
CA LYS A 272 -1.78 -12.39 -12.46
C LYS A 272 -2.04 -12.67 -13.95
N LYS A 273 -3.09 -12.12 -14.56
CA LYS A 273 -3.36 -12.33 -16.00
C LYS A 273 -2.28 -11.71 -16.89
N ILE A 274 -1.63 -10.65 -16.40
CA ILE A 274 -0.61 -9.90 -17.13
C ILE A 274 0.78 -10.37 -16.74
N PHE A 275 1.03 -10.50 -15.44
CA PHE A 275 2.39 -10.68 -14.94
C PHE A 275 2.72 -12.11 -14.55
N TYR A 276 1.78 -13.07 -14.53
CA TYR A 276 2.14 -14.44 -14.19
C TYR A 276 2.89 -15.12 -15.34
N HIS A 277 4.13 -15.52 -15.07
CA HIS A 277 4.89 -16.42 -15.93
C HIS A 277 5.54 -17.50 -15.07
N PRO A 278 5.37 -18.80 -15.39
CA PRO A 278 6.03 -19.86 -14.64
C PRO A 278 7.55 -19.63 -14.51
N VAL A 279 8.08 -19.82 -13.30
CA VAL A 279 9.52 -19.63 -13.04
C VAL A 279 10.36 -20.63 -13.84
N ALA A 280 9.82 -21.83 -14.08
CA ALA A 280 10.46 -22.92 -14.83
C ALA A 280 10.53 -22.70 -16.36
N ASP A 281 9.85 -21.67 -16.89
CA ASP A 281 9.88 -21.39 -18.32
C ASP A 281 11.28 -20.95 -18.80
N THR A 282 11.54 -21.18 -20.08
CA THR A 282 12.80 -20.73 -20.69
C THR A 282 12.85 -19.21 -20.73
N ARG A 283 13.91 -18.64 -20.13
CA ARG A 283 14.14 -17.20 -20.02
C ARG A 283 15.36 -16.80 -20.86
N PRO A 284 15.16 -16.36 -22.13
CA PRO A 284 16.25 -16.08 -23.04
C PRO A 284 17.07 -14.83 -22.67
N GLU A 285 16.49 -13.89 -21.93
CA GLU A 285 17.17 -12.65 -21.57
C GLU A 285 17.88 -12.79 -20.22
N ASP A 286 19.15 -12.37 -20.13
CA ASP A 286 19.91 -12.50 -18.88
C ASP A 286 19.40 -11.53 -17.79
N ILE A 287 19.37 -10.24 -18.11
CA ILE A 287 19.05 -9.17 -17.14
C ILE A 287 18.16 -8.13 -17.81
N ILE A 288 17.11 -7.72 -17.10
CA ILE A 288 16.28 -6.56 -17.44
C ILE A 288 16.32 -5.54 -16.30
N ILE A 289 16.31 -4.26 -16.66
CA ILE A 289 15.99 -3.15 -15.75
C ILE A 289 14.87 -2.33 -16.38
N ALA A 290 13.87 -1.95 -15.57
CA ALA A 290 12.66 -1.33 -16.11
C ALA A 290 12.17 -0.14 -15.28
N GLY A 291 11.51 0.80 -15.96
CA GLY A 291 10.85 1.95 -15.35
C GLY A 291 11.61 3.28 -15.50
N ASP A 292 11.23 4.26 -14.69
CA ASP A 292 11.84 5.59 -14.69
C ASP A 292 13.29 5.55 -14.18
N LEU A 293 14.19 6.23 -14.89
CA LEU A 293 15.62 6.35 -14.59
C LEU A 293 15.99 7.75 -14.06
N GLY A 294 15.00 8.57 -13.73
CA GLY A 294 15.15 9.91 -13.20
C GLY A 294 15.72 9.96 -11.77
N ALA A 295 15.79 11.19 -11.24
CA ALA A 295 16.43 11.50 -9.96
C ALA A 295 15.80 10.79 -8.74
N PHE A 296 14.59 10.26 -8.87
CA PHE A 296 13.94 9.49 -7.81
C PHE A 296 14.56 8.10 -7.60
N TYR A 297 15.34 7.60 -8.55
CA TYR A 297 15.86 6.23 -8.57
C TYR A 297 17.38 6.19 -8.84
N PRO A 298 18.21 6.77 -7.95
CA PRO A 298 19.65 6.92 -8.19
C PRO A 298 20.35 5.57 -8.41
N PHE A 299 19.96 4.53 -7.67
CA PHE A 299 20.56 3.20 -7.86
C PHE A 299 20.17 2.58 -9.21
N ARG A 300 18.91 2.78 -9.64
CA ARG A 300 18.44 2.30 -10.96
C ARG A 300 19.20 2.97 -12.09
N ALA A 301 19.40 4.29 -12.00
CA ALA A 301 20.16 5.05 -12.99
C ALA A 301 21.60 4.52 -13.11
N ARG A 302 22.26 4.25 -11.97
CA ARG A 302 23.60 3.63 -11.95
C ARG A 302 23.62 2.27 -12.64
N LEU A 303 22.70 1.37 -12.30
CA LEU A 303 22.62 0.03 -12.89
C LEU A 303 22.34 0.09 -14.40
N ALA A 304 21.45 0.99 -14.84
CA ALA A 304 21.20 1.25 -16.25
C ALA A 304 22.45 1.77 -16.98
N ASP A 305 23.25 2.63 -16.34
CA ASP A 305 24.51 3.10 -16.91
C ASP A 305 25.54 1.97 -17.07
N MET A 306 25.59 1.00 -16.16
CA MET A 306 26.43 -0.19 -16.32
C MET A 306 26.01 -1.02 -17.55
N ILE A 307 24.71 -1.16 -17.79
CA ILE A 307 24.17 -1.81 -19.00
C ILE A 307 24.53 -1.03 -20.27
N ARG A 308 24.33 0.30 -20.28
CA ARG A 308 24.70 1.17 -21.42
C ARG A 308 26.19 1.09 -21.75
N LYS A 309 27.04 1.04 -20.72
CA LYS A 309 28.50 0.88 -20.84
C LYS A 309 28.93 -0.56 -21.15
N LYS A 310 28.00 -1.51 -21.23
CA LYS A 310 28.23 -2.94 -21.49
C LYS A 310 29.13 -3.61 -20.43
N THR A 311 29.21 -3.05 -19.23
CA THR A 311 29.91 -3.69 -18.10
C THR A 311 29.01 -4.72 -17.40
N LEU A 312 27.70 -4.56 -17.54
CA LEU A 312 26.68 -5.51 -17.11
C LEU A 312 25.87 -5.97 -18.35
N PRO A 313 25.67 -7.28 -18.57
CA PRO A 313 24.77 -7.73 -19.63
C PRO A 313 23.34 -7.34 -19.28
N GLY A 314 22.51 -7.13 -20.29
CA GLY A 314 21.09 -6.84 -20.12
C GLY A 314 20.61 -5.71 -20.99
N TRP A 315 19.36 -5.32 -20.78
CA TRP A 315 18.72 -4.26 -21.54
C TRP A 315 17.78 -3.43 -20.66
N ILE A 316 17.41 -2.26 -21.16
CA ILE A 316 16.64 -1.25 -20.43
C ILE A 316 15.26 -1.14 -21.06
N ARG A 317 14.21 -1.37 -20.25
CA ARG A 317 12.81 -1.22 -20.65
C ARG A 317 12.23 0.08 -20.12
N GLY A 318 11.73 0.94 -21.01
CA GLY A 318 10.98 2.15 -20.61
C GLY A 318 9.68 1.80 -19.87
N HIS A 319 9.20 2.72 -19.03
CA HIS A 319 7.94 2.54 -18.29
C HIS A 319 6.73 2.54 -19.25
N PRO A 320 5.75 1.64 -19.11
CA PRO A 320 4.52 1.67 -19.91
C PRO A 320 3.70 2.95 -19.63
N GLY A 321 2.99 3.48 -20.62
CA GLY A 321 2.09 4.63 -20.44
C GLY A 321 2.75 6.02 -20.41
N TYR A 322 4.07 6.15 -20.48
CA TYR A 322 4.76 7.44 -20.67
C TYR A 322 5.21 7.60 -22.13
N GLU A 323 4.31 8.10 -22.99
CA GLU A 323 4.77 9.01 -24.04
C GLU A 323 4.71 10.42 -23.45
N ASP A 324 5.68 11.29 -23.73
CA ASP A 324 5.77 12.65 -23.18
C ASP A 324 4.50 13.50 -23.49
N ILE A 325 3.42 13.34 -22.72
CA ILE A 325 2.23 14.17 -22.80
C ILE A 325 2.54 15.47 -22.04
N LYS A 326 3.01 16.50 -22.74
CA LYS A 326 3.42 17.78 -22.11
C LYS A 326 2.27 18.79 -22.00
N SER A 327 1.08 18.48 -22.52
CA SER A 327 -0.14 19.30 -22.41
C SER A 327 -1.41 18.49 -22.72
N ALA A 328 -2.59 19.02 -22.36
CA ALA A 328 -3.91 18.41 -22.62
C ALA A 328 -4.12 18.07 -24.12
N ASP A 329 -3.77 19.02 -25.00
CA ASP A 329 -3.90 18.88 -26.46
C ASP A 329 -2.86 17.93 -27.07
N GLN A 330 -1.78 17.65 -26.34
CA GLN A 330 -0.75 16.67 -26.66
C GLN A 330 -0.99 15.31 -26.03
N ARG A 331 -2.12 15.08 -25.32
CA ARG A 331 -2.60 13.71 -25.13
C ARG A 331 -2.71 13.14 -26.53
N ASN A 332 -1.79 12.25 -26.86
CA ASN A 332 -1.68 11.71 -28.19
C ASN A 332 -3.03 11.05 -28.43
N LYS A 333 -3.89 11.60 -29.30
CA LYS A 333 -5.25 11.05 -29.57
C LYS A 333 -5.21 9.61 -30.08
N LYS A 334 -4.00 9.10 -30.32
CA LYS A 334 -3.68 7.72 -30.65
C LYS A 334 -3.51 6.81 -29.43
N LEU A 335 -3.26 7.31 -28.23
CA LEU A 335 -3.02 6.51 -27.03
C LEU A 335 -4.34 6.26 -26.31
N THR A 336 -4.95 5.09 -26.54
CA THR A 336 -6.17 4.63 -25.87
C THR A 336 -5.85 3.78 -24.64
N ALA A 337 -6.81 3.57 -23.76
CA ALA A 337 -6.68 2.61 -22.66
C ALA A 337 -6.27 1.21 -23.17
N GLU A 338 -6.82 0.77 -24.31
CA GLU A 338 -6.47 -0.51 -24.96
C GLU A 338 -4.98 -0.59 -25.35
N ILE A 339 -4.40 0.47 -25.93
CA ILE A 339 -2.98 0.48 -26.27
C ILE A 339 -2.11 0.47 -25.02
N GLN A 340 -2.50 1.22 -23.98
CA GLN A 340 -1.75 1.23 -22.72
C GLN A 340 -1.83 -0.14 -22.01
N GLU A 341 -2.96 -0.82 -22.08
CA GLU A 341 -3.13 -2.19 -21.61
C GLU A 341 -2.22 -3.16 -22.39
N GLN A 342 -2.17 -3.05 -23.72
CA GLN A 342 -1.24 -3.85 -24.52
C GLN A 342 0.23 -3.55 -24.17
N GLN A 343 0.60 -2.28 -23.96
CA GLN A 343 1.95 -1.93 -23.50
C GLN A 343 2.28 -2.56 -22.15
N LEU A 344 1.29 -2.71 -21.26
CA LEU A 344 1.45 -3.34 -19.96
C LEU A 344 1.57 -4.87 -20.09
N ILE A 345 0.81 -5.50 -21.01
CA ILE A 345 0.95 -6.91 -21.38
C ILE A 345 2.35 -7.19 -21.92
N ASP A 346 2.83 -6.37 -22.86
CA ASP A 346 4.18 -6.48 -23.42
C ASP A 346 5.23 -6.31 -22.31
N PHE A 347 5.01 -5.38 -21.39
CA PHE A 347 5.88 -5.17 -20.24
C PHE A 347 5.93 -6.38 -19.28
N GLY A 348 4.79 -7.04 -19.05
CA GLY A 348 4.73 -8.30 -18.31
C GLY A 348 5.51 -9.42 -19.01
N ASN A 349 5.30 -9.58 -20.31
CA ASN A 349 6.01 -10.55 -21.15
C ASN A 349 7.53 -10.32 -21.14
N ASP A 350 7.98 -9.07 -21.17
CA ASP A 350 9.40 -8.70 -21.10
C ASP A 350 10.03 -9.18 -19.78
N PHE A 351 9.32 -9.08 -18.65
CA PHE A 351 9.76 -9.70 -17.39
C PHE A 351 9.70 -11.23 -17.45
N GLY A 352 8.65 -11.82 -18.03
CA GLY A 352 8.53 -13.27 -18.19
C GLY A 352 9.71 -13.91 -18.94
N ARG A 353 10.38 -13.15 -19.81
CA ARG A 353 11.54 -13.59 -20.61
C ARG A 353 12.89 -13.41 -19.92
N ALA A 354 12.97 -12.62 -18.85
CA ALA A 354 14.23 -12.32 -18.17
C ALA A 354 14.52 -13.31 -17.02
N LYS A 355 15.80 -13.69 -16.86
CA LYS A 355 16.27 -14.48 -15.72
C LYS A 355 16.34 -13.65 -14.44
N ILE A 356 16.87 -12.43 -14.55
CA ILE A 356 17.04 -11.51 -13.43
C ILE A 356 16.38 -10.17 -13.79
N CYS A 357 15.56 -9.64 -12.88
CA CYS A 357 15.09 -8.26 -12.94
C CYS A 357 15.81 -7.43 -11.87
N LEU A 358 16.42 -6.33 -12.29
CA LEU A 358 16.99 -5.34 -11.38
C LEU A 358 15.87 -4.44 -10.85
N VAL A 359 15.54 -4.62 -9.58
CA VAL A 359 14.54 -3.82 -8.88
C VAL A 359 15.23 -2.89 -7.90
N THR A 360 14.78 -1.64 -7.80
CA THR A 360 15.35 -0.71 -6.82
C THR A 360 14.25 0.06 -6.13
N ASP A 361 14.50 0.44 -4.88
CA ASP A 361 13.65 1.37 -4.17
C ASP A 361 13.74 2.78 -4.78
N SER A 362 12.85 3.65 -4.31
CA SER A 362 12.96 5.09 -4.55
C SER A 362 14.00 5.70 -3.60
N ARG A 363 14.35 6.98 -3.80
CA ARG A 363 15.16 7.76 -2.84
C ARG A 363 14.55 7.86 -1.43
N TRP A 364 13.29 7.49 -1.25
CA TRP A 364 12.59 7.37 0.04
C TRP A 364 12.51 5.92 0.55
N ALA A 365 13.27 5.01 -0.06
CA ALA A 365 13.31 3.59 0.25
C ALA A 365 11.98 2.84 0.07
N TYR A 366 11.12 3.29 -0.86
CA TYR A 366 9.82 2.66 -1.12
C TYR A 366 9.94 1.35 -1.90
N SER A 367 9.10 0.37 -1.53
CA SER A 367 8.86 -0.87 -2.27
C SER A 367 7.99 -0.59 -3.52
N VAL A 368 8.56 0.04 -4.54
CA VAL A 368 7.80 0.39 -5.76
C VAL A 368 7.23 -0.84 -6.47
N GLN A 369 6.23 -0.63 -7.33
CA GLN A 369 5.48 -1.72 -7.97
C GLN A 369 6.35 -2.76 -8.71
N LYS A 370 7.53 -2.36 -9.20
CA LYS A 370 8.46 -3.26 -9.89
C LYS A 370 8.90 -4.45 -9.05
N TYR A 371 8.92 -4.31 -7.71
CA TYR A 371 9.22 -5.43 -6.80
C TYR A 371 8.19 -6.55 -6.93
N VAL A 372 6.90 -6.21 -7.03
CA VAL A 372 5.81 -7.19 -7.13
C VAL A 372 5.62 -7.66 -8.57
N GLU A 373 5.77 -6.78 -9.57
CA GLU A 373 5.66 -7.12 -11.00
C GLU A 373 6.70 -8.15 -11.41
N ALA A 374 7.98 -7.90 -11.10
CA ALA A 374 9.07 -8.78 -11.50
C ALA A 374 9.01 -10.15 -10.81
N ALA A 375 8.68 -10.17 -9.51
CA ALA A 375 8.52 -11.41 -8.76
C ALA A 375 7.33 -12.23 -9.27
N ALA A 376 6.19 -11.59 -9.55
CA ALA A 376 5.03 -12.27 -10.13
C ALA A 376 5.34 -12.85 -11.53
N ALA A 377 6.21 -12.20 -12.30
CA ALA A 377 6.72 -12.69 -13.59
C ALA A 377 7.79 -13.77 -13.48
N GLY A 378 8.07 -14.25 -12.26
CA GLY A 378 9.00 -15.35 -12.01
C GLY A 378 10.47 -14.98 -12.28
N CYS A 379 10.79 -13.69 -12.37
CA CYS A 379 12.19 -13.25 -12.37
C CYS A 379 12.82 -13.50 -11.00
N LEU A 380 14.11 -13.80 -10.99
CA LEU A 380 14.90 -13.51 -9.80
C LEU A 380 14.99 -11.99 -9.65
N ILE A 381 14.55 -11.46 -8.50
CA ILE A 381 14.69 -10.05 -8.18
C ILE A 381 16.04 -9.78 -7.51
N ALA A 382 16.80 -8.83 -8.05
CA ALA A 382 18.09 -8.41 -7.51
C ALA A 382 18.13 -6.89 -7.36
N GLY A 383 18.61 -6.40 -6.21
CA GLY A 383 18.46 -4.99 -5.87
C GLY A 383 18.56 -4.70 -4.40
N ASN A 384 18.26 -3.47 -4.01
CA ASN A 384 18.21 -3.10 -2.60
C ASN A 384 16.91 -3.55 -1.94
N ILE A 385 17.01 -3.84 -0.65
CA ILE A 385 15.87 -4.20 0.19
C ILE A 385 15.16 -2.87 0.53
N PRO A 386 13.87 -2.72 0.18
CA PRO A 386 13.12 -1.51 0.49
C PRO A 386 12.86 -1.44 2.00
N LEU A 387 12.49 -0.26 2.50
CA LEU A 387 12.21 -0.01 3.91
C LEU A 387 11.03 -0.83 4.45
N ASP A 388 10.13 -1.21 3.55
CA ASP A 388 8.87 -1.89 3.79
C ASP A 388 9.02 -3.42 3.65
N ARG A 389 8.49 -4.21 4.59
CA ARG A 389 8.54 -5.69 4.62
C ARG A 389 9.97 -6.26 4.48
N GLN A 390 10.97 -5.63 5.09
CA GLN A 390 12.40 -5.98 4.93
C GLN A 390 12.69 -7.47 5.13
N LYS A 391 12.25 -8.07 6.25
CA LYS A 391 12.49 -9.49 6.54
C LYS A 391 11.97 -10.45 5.46
N MET A 392 10.88 -10.10 4.79
CA MET A 392 10.36 -10.91 3.69
C MET A 392 11.20 -10.70 2.43
N PHE A 393 11.52 -9.45 2.10
CA PHE A 393 12.39 -9.14 0.97
C PHE A 393 13.80 -9.70 1.12
N GLU A 394 14.40 -9.73 2.30
CA GLU A 394 15.70 -10.37 2.58
C GLU A 394 15.73 -11.84 2.14
N LYS A 395 14.61 -12.57 2.33
CA LYS A 395 14.50 -13.97 1.94
C LYS A 395 14.49 -14.15 0.42
N VAL A 396 13.85 -13.23 -0.31
CA VAL A 396 13.53 -13.44 -1.74
C VAL A 396 14.36 -12.57 -2.70
N ILE A 397 14.97 -11.48 -2.24
CA ILE A 397 15.85 -10.61 -3.03
C ILE A 397 17.30 -11.08 -2.96
N VAL A 398 18.01 -10.94 -4.08
CA VAL A 398 19.48 -10.90 -4.08
C VAL A 398 19.92 -9.49 -3.71
N PRO A 399 20.45 -9.26 -2.50
CA PRO A 399 20.73 -7.92 -2.02
C PRO A 399 21.89 -7.30 -2.80
N LEU A 400 21.63 -6.15 -3.38
CA LEU A 400 22.59 -5.24 -3.99
C LEU A 400 22.37 -3.84 -3.40
N SER A 401 23.41 -3.04 -3.29
CA SER A 401 23.32 -1.69 -2.75
C SER A 401 23.96 -0.67 -3.68
N ASN A 402 23.44 0.56 -3.65
CA ASN A 402 24.12 1.70 -4.28
C ASN A 402 25.50 1.99 -3.67
N LYS A 403 25.83 1.37 -2.52
CA LYS A 403 27.16 1.44 -1.88
C LYS A 403 28.10 0.31 -2.31
N ASP A 404 27.61 -0.73 -2.97
CA ASP A 404 28.47 -1.81 -3.48
C ASP A 404 29.36 -1.29 -4.60
N SER A 405 30.56 -1.85 -4.78
CA SER A 405 31.38 -1.56 -5.97
C SER A 405 30.77 -2.21 -7.22
N ASP A 406 31.07 -1.66 -8.40
CA ASP A 406 30.60 -2.23 -9.68
C ASP A 406 31.07 -3.69 -9.82
N GLU A 407 32.29 -4.01 -9.40
CA GLU A 407 32.85 -5.37 -9.43
C GLU A 407 32.07 -6.34 -8.56
N LYS A 408 31.65 -5.90 -7.36
CA LYS A 408 30.82 -6.71 -6.47
C LYS A 408 29.46 -6.97 -7.10
N ILE A 409 28.81 -5.95 -7.66
CA ILE A 409 27.51 -6.08 -8.34
C ILE A 409 27.62 -7.08 -9.50
N ILE A 410 28.62 -6.90 -10.37
CA ILE A 410 28.84 -7.77 -11.54
C ILE A 410 29.12 -9.20 -11.10
N LYS A 411 30.00 -9.41 -10.11
CA LYS A 411 30.33 -10.75 -9.60
C LYS A 411 29.10 -11.46 -9.04
N THR A 412 28.28 -10.76 -8.25
CA THR A 412 27.04 -11.32 -7.69
C THR A 412 26.07 -11.71 -8.80
N LEU A 413 25.80 -10.82 -9.76
CA LEU A 413 24.85 -11.10 -10.84
C LEU A 413 25.32 -12.22 -11.76
N LYS A 414 26.62 -12.27 -12.10
CA LYS A 414 27.20 -13.38 -12.89
C LYS A 414 27.03 -14.72 -12.21
N TRP A 415 27.19 -14.78 -10.88
CA TRP A 415 26.95 -16.01 -10.13
C TRP A 415 25.49 -16.48 -10.33
N TRP A 416 24.50 -15.61 -10.11
CA TRP A 416 23.09 -15.98 -10.29
C TRP A 416 22.69 -16.33 -11.74
N LEU A 417 23.40 -15.81 -12.73
CA LEU A 417 23.19 -16.17 -14.13
C LEU A 417 23.68 -17.60 -14.47
N THR A 418 24.63 -18.14 -13.72
CA THR A 418 25.21 -19.48 -13.94
C THR A 418 24.78 -20.53 -12.91
N HIS A 419 23.93 -20.17 -11.95
CA HIS A 419 23.44 -21.04 -10.87
C HIS A 419 21.92 -21.15 -10.95
N ASP A 420 21.46 -21.86 -12.00
CA ASP A 420 20.05 -21.93 -12.37
C ASP A 420 19.16 -22.51 -11.26
N GLN A 421 19.63 -23.55 -10.57
CA GLN A 421 18.85 -24.20 -9.52
C GLN A 421 18.55 -23.25 -8.35
N GLU A 422 19.56 -22.54 -7.89
CA GLU A 422 19.44 -21.55 -6.83
C GLU A 422 18.57 -20.38 -7.31
N ARG A 423 18.82 -19.88 -8.53
CA ARG A 423 18.05 -18.78 -9.13
C ARG A 423 16.56 -19.11 -9.18
N ILE A 424 16.22 -20.27 -9.75
CA ILE A 424 14.84 -20.74 -9.90
C ILE A 424 14.19 -20.91 -8.54
N SER A 425 14.88 -21.54 -7.57
CA SER A 425 14.35 -21.72 -6.22
C SER A 425 14.01 -20.39 -5.53
N LYS A 426 14.91 -19.40 -5.61
CA LYS A 426 14.70 -18.09 -4.99
C LYS A 426 13.64 -17.25 -5.72
N ALA A 427 13.59 -17.33 -7.05
CA ALA A 427 12.54 -16.69 -7.86
C ALA A 427 11.16 -17.30 -7.58
N GLN A 428 11.06 -18.63 -7.42
CA GLN A 428 9.83 -19.31 -7.03
C GLN A 428 9.33 -18.86 -5.67
N ALA A 429 10.22 -18.79 -4.68
CA ALA A 429 9.86 -18.27 -3.34
C ALA A 429 9.33 -16.83 -3.40
N ALA A 430 9.91 -15.98 -4.25
CA ALA A 430 9.43 -14.62 -4.49
C ALA A 430 8.02 -14.62 -5.12
N GLN A 431 7.86 -15.37 -6.21
CA GLN A 431 6.60 -15.46 -6.95
C GLN A 431 5.46 -15.98 -6.07
N ASP A 432 5.70 -17.08 -5.35
CA ASP A 432 4.72 -17.69 -4.46
C ASP A 432 4.28 -16.70 -3.38
N TRP A 433 5.23 -16.00 -2.75
CA TRP A 433 4.89 -15.00 -1.76
C TRP A 433 4.02 -13.88 -2.34
N ILE A 434 4.42 -13.31 -3.48
CA ILE A 434 3.71 -12.19 -4.10
C ILE A 434 2.30 -12.59 -4.55
N LEU A 435 2.15 -13.70 -5.26
CA LEU A 435 0.84 -14.14 -5.78
C LEU A 435 -0.13 -14.50 -4.66
N ASN A 436 0.37 -15.07 -3.56
CA ASN A 436 -0.48 -15.44 -2.42
C ASN A 436 -0.88 -14.25 -1.54
N SER A 437 -0.04 -13.20 -1.51
CA SER A 437 -0.19 -12.06 -0.58
C SER A 437 -0.76 -10.80 -1.24
N PHE A 438 -0.50 -10.58 -2.52
CA PHE A 438 -0.76 -9.30 -3.20
C PHE A 438 -1.48 -9.46 -4.54
N SER A 439 -2.22 -10.56 -4.75
CA SER A 439 -3.07 -10.69 -5.93
C SER A 439 -4.28 -9.75 -5.90
N MET A 440 -4.86 -9.49 -7.07
CA MET A 440 -6.16 -8.79 -7.20
C MET A 440 -7.26 -9.39 -6.31
N ASP A 441 -7.27 -10.71 -6.17
CA ASP A 441 -8.25 -11.42 -5.35
C ASP A 441 -8.11 -11.04 -3.87
N ARG A 442 -6.86 -10.96 -3.38
CA ARG A 442 -6.56 -10.50 -2.01
C ARG A 442 -6.86 -9.03 -1.83
N TYR A 443 -6.50 -8.20 -2.81
CA TYR A 443 -6.85 -6.78 -2.80
C TYR A 443 -8.36 -6.57 -2.61
N ALA A 444 -9.20 -7.24 -3.41
CA ALA A 444 -10.66 -7.11 -3.32
C ALA A 444 -11.20 -7.56 -1.94
N GLU A 445 -10.63 -8.64 -1.39
CA GLU A 445 -10.96 -9.14 -0.05
C GLU A 445 -10.60 -8.12 1.04
N ASP A 446 -9.42 -7.51 0.95
CA ASP A 446 -8.96 -6.52 1.93
C ASP A 446 -9.80 -5.26 1.86
N VAL A 447 -10.09 -4.73 0.66
CA VAL A 447 -10.98 -3.56 0.52
C VAL A 447 -12.37 -3.87 1.08
N TRP A 448 -12.91 -5.06 0.80
CA TRP A 448 -14.20 -5.47 1.37
C TRP A 448 -14.19 -5.42 2.90
N LYS A 449 -13.12 -5.93 3.54
CA LYS A 449 -12.96 -5.87 5.01
C LYS A 449 -12.88 -4.43 5.50
N MET A 450 -12.06 -3.59 4.86
CA MET A 450 -11.82 -2.21 5.29
C MET A 450 -13.08 -1.34 5.16
N VAL A 451 -13.87 -1.50 4.10
CA VAL A 451 -15.14 -0.82 3.94
C VAL A 451 -16.07 -1.12 5.12
N TRP A 452 -16.18 -2.38 5.52
CA TRP A 452 -17.02 -2.75 6.67
C TRP A 452 -16.53 -2.18 7.99
N LEU A 453 -15.21 -2.16 8.22
CA LEU A 453 -14.65 -1.51 9.41
C LEU A 453 -15.02 -0.02 9.45
N VAL A 454 -14.92 0.69 8.33
CA VAL A 454 -15.30 2.11 8.26
C VAL A 454 -16.79 2.31 8.52
N LYS A 455 -17.66 1.46 7.95
CA LYS A 455 -19.12 1.47 8.20
C LYS A 455 -19.46 1.16 9.66
N GLU A 456 -18.66 0.35 10.34
CA GLU A 456 -18.74 0.05 11.78
C GLU A 456 -18.17 1.19 12.66
N GLY A 457 -17.72 2.29 12.05
CA GLY A 457 -17.21 3.48 12.76
C GLY A 457 -15.72 3.44 13.07
N GLN A 458 -14.98 2.43 12.60
CA GLN A 458 -13.53 2.35 12.79
C GLN A 458 -12.83 3.48 12.04
N ARG A 459 -11.87 4.10 12.71
CA ARG A 459 -10.98 5.15 12.21
C ARG A 459 -9.58 4.88 12.79
N GLY A 460 -8.57 5.59 12.31
CA GLY A 460 -7.20 5.42 12.78
C GLY A 460 -6.30 4.90 11.68
N MET A 461 -5.35 4.03 12.02
CA MET A 461 -4.39 3.49 11.07
C MET A 461 -4.23 1.97 11.21
N ILE A 462 -4.20 1.26 10.09
CA ILE A 462 -3.95 -0.17 10.02
C ILE A 462 -2.70 -0.44 9.19
N LEU A 463 -1.72 -1.08 9.84
CA LEU A 463 -0.45 -1.51 9.25
C LEU A 463 -0.38 -3.05 9.32
N PRO A 464 -0.87 -3.78 8.30
CA PRO A 464 -1.06 -5.23 8.41
C PRO A 464 0.22 -6.05 8.19
N TYR A 465 1.39 -5.41 8.07
CA TYR A 465 2.67 -6.06 7.82
C TYR A 465 3.73 -5.60 8.84
N GLU A 466 4.88 -6.28 8.85
CA GLU A 466 6.02 -5.88 9.68
C GLU A 466 6.84 -4.77 9.02
N PHE A 467 7.28 -3.82 9.83
CA PHE A 467 8.05 -2.64 9.41
C PHE A 467 9.15 -2.36 10.43
N ASP A 468 10.41 -2.44 10.00
CA ASP A 468 11.56 -2.29 10.91
C ASP A 468 11.88 -0.83 11.24
N PHE A 469 11.25 0.12 10.56
CA PHE A 469 11.37 1.56 10.85
C PHE A 469 10.38 2.05 11.91
N LEU A 470 9.46 1.20 12.35
CA LEU A 470 8.54 1.59 13.41
C LEU A 470 9.28 1.65 14.74
N PRO A 471 9.02 2.69 15.57
CA PRO A 471 9.46 2.63 16.95
C PRO A 471 8.87 1.38 17.61
N LYS A 472 9.63 0.76 18.53
CA LYS A 472 9.19 -0.45 19.25
C LYS A 472 7.83 -0.28 19.92
N ASP A 473 7.54 0.94 20.35
CA ASP A 473 6.26 1.35 20.91
C ASP A 473 5.63 2.36 19.95
N LEU A 474 4.56 1.96 19.26
CA LEU A 474 3.67 2.92 18.61
C LEU A 474 2.82 3.60 19.69
N PRO A 475 2.63 4.93 19.66
CA PRO A 475 1.77 5.57 20.63
C PRO A 475 0.35 4.99 20.55
N GLU A 476 -0.25 4.70 21.71
CA GLU A 476 -1.56 4.01 21.86
C GLU A 476 -2.75 4.86 21.35
N ASP A 477 -2.51 6.00 20.72
CA ASP A 477 -3.49 7.05 20.43
C ASP A 477 -4.28 6.87 19.11
N GLY A 478 -4.43 5.62 18.63
CA GLY A 478 -5.37 5.30 17.53
C GLY A 478 -4.83 4.31 16.53
#